data_AF-A0A537R4D2-F1
#
_entry.id   AF-A0A537R4D2-F1
#
_cell.length_a   1.000
_cell.length_b   1.000
_cell.length_c   1.000
_cell.angle_alpha   90.00
_cell.angle_beta   90.00
_cell.angle_gamma   90.00
#
_symmetry.space_group_name_H-M   'P 1'
#
loop_
_entity.id
_entity.type
_entity.pdbx_description
1 polymer ?
#
loop_
_entity_poly.entity_id
_entity_poly.type
_entity_poly.pdbx_seq_one_letter_code
_entity_poly.pdbx_strand_id
1 'polypeptide(L)'
;MISGRQIRAARALVGWKQRELAAAAGISEISIKNAERGLVDSRGSTLNAIQQAFDRAGVIFLDNGDTRSGGPGVRLKPDNSP
;
A
#
# COMPACT_ATOMS: atom_id res chain seq x y z
N MET A 1 -4.33 10.12 1.32
CA MET A 1 -5.04 8.94 0.75
C MET A 1 -4.07 8.23 -0.16
N ILE A 2 -3.82 6.93 0.04
CA ILE A 2 -2.83 6.20 -0.78
C ILE A 2 -3.32 6.03 -2.22
N SER A 3 -2.41 6.20 -3.18
CA SER A 3 -2.71 6.07 -4.60
C SER A 3 -2.50 4.63 -5.11
N GLY A 4 -3.15 4.28 -6.21
CA GLY A 4 -2.91 3.00 -6.89
C GLY A 4 -1.45 2.78 -7.35
N ARG A 5 -0.70 3.87 -7.58
CA ARG A 5 0.75 3.81 -7.84
C ARG A 5 1.53 3.40 -6.59
N GLN A 6 1.22 4.00 -5.44
CA GLN A 6 1.83 3.62 -4.17
C GLN A 6 1.47 2.19 -3.76
N ILE A 7 0.25 1.72 -4.01
CA ILE A 7 -0.15 0.32 -3.74
C ILE A 7 0.73 -0.66 -4.54
N ARG A 8 0.92 -0.40 -5.85
CA ARG A 8 1.78 -1.24 -6.70
C ARG A 8 3.24 -1.23 -6.24
N ALA A 9 3.76 -0.04 -5.90
CA ALA A 9 5.11 0.09 -5.39
C ALA A 9 5.30 -0.65 -4.05
N ALA A 10 4.34 -0.53 -3.13
CA ALA A 10 4.36 -1.23 -1.84
C ALA A 10 4.39 -2.75 -2.03
N ARG A 11 3.56 -3.31 -2.93
CA ARG A 11 3.60 -4.75 -3.25
C ARG A 11 4.97 -5.18 -3.76
N ALA A 12 5.57 -4.39 -4.65
CA ALA A 12 6.88 -4.71 -5.20
C ALA A 12 7.95 -4.72 -4.09
N LEU A 13 7.89 -3.79 -3.13
CA LEU A 13 8.83 -3.75 -2.00
C LEU A 13 8.76 -5.00 -1.11
N VAL A 14 7.57 -5.56 -0.90
CA VAL A 14 7.38 -6.77 -0.05
C VAL A 14 7.28 -8.07 -0.86
N GLY A 15 7.51 -8.02 -2.17
CA GLY A 15 7.48 -9.20 -3.05
C GLY A 15 6.09 -9.83 -3.24
N TRP A 16 5.00 -9.08 -3.02
CA TRP A 16 3.64 -9.62 -3.08
C TRP A 16 3.00 -9.55 -4.46
N LYS A 17 2.24 -10.58 -4.81
CA LYS A 17 1.23 -10.61 -5.87
C LYS A 17 -0.08 -9.97 -5.39
N GLN A 18 -1.00 -9.66 -6.32
CA GLN A 18 -2.31 -9.08 -5.97
C GLN A 18 -3.12 -9.97 -5.02
N ARG A 19 -3.15 -11.28 -5.26
CA ARG A 19 -3.76 -12.28 -4.36
C ARG A 19 -3.21 -12.28 -2.92
N GLU A 20 -1.91 -12.01 -2.75
CA GLU A 20 -1.27 -12.01 -1.43
C GLU A 20 -1.68 -10.75 -0.64
N LEU A 21 -1.72 -9.60 -1.31
CA LEU A 21 -2.29 -8.39 -0.74
C LEU A 21 -3.79 -8.55 -0.42
N ALA A 22 -4.55 -9.19 -1.31
CA ALA A 22 -5.97 -9.45 -1.12
C ALA A 22 -6.20 -10.28 0.17
N ALA A 23 -5.43 -11.36 0.35
CA ALA A 23 -5.47 -12.18 1.56
C ALA A 23 -5.06 -11.38 2.80
N ALA A 24 -3.96 -10.61 2.74
CA ALA A 24 -3.47 -9.83 3.87
C ALA A 24 -4.40 -8.67 4.29
N ALA A 25 -5.16 -8.12 3.34
CA ALA A 25 -6.12 -7.04 3.56
C ALA A 25 -7.56 -7.54 3.81
N GLY A 26 -7.84 -8.84 3.63
CA GLY A 26 -9.17 -9.41 3.84
C GLY A 26 -10.22 -8.93 2.82
N ILE A 27 -9.82 -8.63 1.58
CA ILE A 27 -10.70 -8.13 0.52
C ILE A 27 -10.48 -8.90 -0.79
N SER A 28 -11.38 -8.73 -1.77
CA SER A 28 -11.28 -9.45 -3.05
C SER A 28 -10.08 -8.99 -3.89
N GLU A 29 -9.51 -9.91 -4.69
CA GLU A 29 -8.43 -9.58 -5.63
C GLU A 29 -8.89 -8.58 -6.72
N ILE A 30 -10.19 -8.60 -7.09
CA ILE A 30 -10.78 -7.60 -8.00
C ILE A 30 -10.75 -6.20 -7.36
N SER A 31 -11.05 -6.10 -6.06
CA SER A 31 -10.95 -4.84 -5.31
C SER A 31 -9.52 -4.30 -5.31
N ILE A 32 -8.52 -5.18 -5.12
CA ILE A 32 -7.09 -4.80 -5.23
C ILE A 32 -6.76 -4.30 -6.63
N LYS A 33 -7.13 -5.06 -7.66
CA LYS A 33 -6.87 -4.69 -9.06
C LYS A 33 -7.48 -3.34 -9.41
N ASN A 34 -8.70 -3.06 -8.97
CA ASN A 34 -9.33 -1.76 -9.22
C ASN A 34 -8.64 -0.64 -8.42
N ALA A 35 -8.22 -0.89 -7.17
CA ALA A 35 -7.53 0.09 -6.34
C ALA A 35 -6.18 0.49 -6.96
N GLU A 36 -5.43 -0.48 -7.49
CA GLU A 36 -4.17 -0.23 -8.20
C GLU A 36 -4.33 0.59 -9.49
N ARG A 37 -5.49 0.48 -10.15
CA ARG A 37 -5.84 1.26 -11.35
C ARG A 37 -6.36 2.66 -11.00
N GLY A 38 -6.59 2.97 -9.72
CA GLY A 38 -7.25 4.22 -9.31
C GLY A 38 -8.72 4.29 -9.75
N LEU A 39 -9.33 3.15 -10.06
CA LEU A 39 -10.71 3.05 -10.54
C LEU A 39 -11.72 2.85 -9.41
N VAL A 40 -11.23 2.69 -8.18
CA VAL A 40 -12.14 2.65 -7.04
C VAL A 40 -12.18 4.05 -6.46
N ASP A 41 -13.38 4.60 -6.42
CA ASP A 41 -13.79 5.53 -5.37
C ASP A 41 -13.92 4.72 -4.07
N SER A 42 -12.80 4.10 -3.67
CA SER A 42 -12.78 3.05 -2.66
C SER A 42 -13.25 3.67 -1.37
N ARG A 43 -14.47 3.29 -0.96
CA ARG A 43 -15.00 3.45 0.41
C ARG A 43 -13.80 3.38 1.35
N GLY A 44 -13.59 4.41 2.18
CA GLY A 44 -12.36 4.56 2.96
C GLY A 44 -11.92 3.28 3.69
N SER A 45 -12.86 2.39 4.02
CA SER A 45 -12.61 1.04 4.52
C SER A 45 -11.69 0.17 3.66
N THR A 46 -11.79 0.17 2.33
CA THR A 46 -10.93 -0.64 1.43
C THR A 46 -9.50 -0.11 1.41
N LEU A 47 -9.33 1.21 1.27
CA LEU A 47 -7.98 1.81 1.30
C LEU A 47 -7.33 1.66 2.68
N ASN A 48 -8.11 1.79 3.75
CA ASN A 48 -7.63 1.55 5.11
C ASN A 48 -7.18 0.10 5.31
N ALA A 49 -7.95 -0.88 4.83
CA ALA A 49 -7.56 -2.30 4.92
C ALA A 49 -6.25 -2.58 4.17
N ILE A 50 -6.09 -2.02 2.97
CA ILE A 50 -4.86 -2.11 2.17
C ILE A 50 -3.69 -1.46 2.92
N GLN A 51 -3.87 -0.25 3.44
CA GLN A 51 -2.82 0.47 4.14
C GLN A 51 -2.37 -0.26 5.41
N GLN A 52 -3.30 -0.81 6.17
CA GLN A 52 -3.00 -1.61 7.36
C GLN A 52 -2.27 -2.93 7.02
N ALA A 53 -2.63 -3.60 5.92
CA ALA A 53 -1.94 -4.81 5.48
C ALA A 53 -0.46 -4.54 5.19
N PHE A 54 -0.18 -3.42 4.52
CA PHE A 54 1.18 -2.99 4.23
C PHE A 54 1.94 -2.49 5.44
N ASP A 55 1.27 -1.79 6.36
CA ASP A 55 1.90 -1.35 7.61
C ASP A 55 2.39 -2.56 8.44
N ARG A 56 1.58 -3.63 8.51
CA ARG A 56 1.97 -4.91 9.12
C ARG A 56 3.10 -5.61 8.38
N ALA A 57 3.19 -5.44 7.07
CA ALA A 57 4.26 -5.98 6.23
C ALA A 57 5.54 -5.11 6.25
N GLY A 58 5.58 -4.06 7.07
CA GLY A 58 6.76 -3.22 7.21
C GLY A 58 6.89 -2.12 6.17
N VAL A 59 5.81 -1.72 5.49
CA VAL A 59 5.83 -0.61 4.53
C VAL A 59 5.27 0.66 5.17
N ILE A 60 5.96 1.78 4.93
CA ILE A 60 5.52 3.14 5.25
C ILE A 60 5.13 3.82 3.94
N PHE A 61 3.93 4.41 3.90
CA PHE A 61 3.52 5.31 2.82
C PHE A 61 4.00 6.73 3.14
N LEU A 62 4.55 7.39 2.13
CA LEU A 62 5.03 8.76 2.23
C LEU A 62 4.06 9.68 1.50
N ASP A 63 3.68 10.77 2.16
CA ASP A 63 2.95 11.88 1.56
C ASP A 63 3.92 13.01 1.13
N ASN A 64 3.38 14.02 0.45
CA ASN A 64 4.16 15.19 0.04
C ASN A 64 4.80 15.86 1.27
N GLY A 65 6.13 16.03 1.24
CA GLY A 65 6.88 16.72 2.31
C GLY A 65 7.38 15.84 3.46
N ASP A 66 7.11 14.53 3.48
CA ASP A 66 7.49 13.64 4.59
C ASP A 66 9.01 13.44 4.77
N THR A 67 9.84 13.68 3.74
CA THR A 67 11.30 13.52 3.81
C THR A 67 12.01 14.51 2.87
N ARG A 68 12.16 15.78 3.28
CA ARG A 68 12.61 16.93 2.43
C ARG A 68 11.69 17.15 1.22
N SER A 69 12.10 18.00 0.27
CA SER A 69 11.44 18.27 -1.01
C SER A 69 11.29 16.98 -1.83
N GLY A 70 10.23 16.22 -1.54
CA GLY A 70 9.86 14.95 -2.15
C GLY A 70 8.35 14.84 -2.32
N GLY A 71 7.93 13.83 -3.10
CA GLY A 71 6.52 13.54 -3.41
C GLY A 71 6.00 12.23 -2.83
N PRO A 72 4.79 11.80 -3.18
CA PRO A 72 4.18 10.60 -2.63
C PRO A 72 4.99 9.36 -3.01
N GLY A 73 5.22 8.48 -2.04
CA GLY A 73 6.09 7.33 -2.21
C GLY A 73 5.79 6.23 -1.21
N VAL A 74 6.69 5.25 -1.16
CA VAL A 74 6.69 4.15 -0.19
C VAL A 74 8.13 3.82 0.20
N ARG A 75 8.34 3.40 1.44
CA ARG A 75 9.63 2.90 1.94
C ARG A 75 9.41 1.76 2.92
N LEU A 76 10.46 1.00 3.21
CA LEU A 76 10.43 0.03 4.30
C LEU A 76 10.59 0.72 5.66
N LYS A 77 9.99 0.14 6.70
CA LYS A 77 10.31 0.45 8.10
C LYS A 77 11.81 0.17 8.34
N PRO A 78 12.46 0.92 9.25
CA PRO A 78 13.83 0.61 9.63
C PRO A 78 13.92 -0.85 10.07
N ASP A 79 14.96 -1.54 9.60
CA ASP A 79 15.27 -2.88 10.06
C ASP A 79 15.79 -2.77 11.50
N ASN A 80 14.93 -3.10 12.46
CA ASN A 80 15.28 -3.16 13.87
C ASN A 80 15.69 -4.58 14.29
N SER A 81 16.10 -5.43 13.33
CA SER A 81 16.72 -6.71 13.65
C SER A 81 18.00 -6.44 14.47
N PRO A 82 18.13 -7.03 15.67
CA PRO A 82 19.32 -6.87 16.51
C PRO A 82 20.57 -7.49 15.89
#